data_AF-A0A382F096-F1
#
_entry.id   AF-A0A382F096-F1
#
_cell.length_a   1.000
_cell.length_b   1.000
_cell.length_c   1.000
_cell.angle_alpha   90.00
_cell.angle_beta   90.00
_cell.angle_gamma   90.00
#
_symmetry.space_group_name_H-M   'P 1'
#
loop_
_entity.id
_entity.type
_entity.pdbx_description
1 polymer ?
#
loop_
_entity_poly.entity_id
_entity_poly.type
_entity_poly.pdbx_seq_one_letter_code
_entity_poly.pdbx_strand_id
1 'polypeptide(L)'
;MDGCCYNPRYLKTLFGQVSSRMTDFISLKLGIEKTKAKEIQQEYFYKYDTSLNGLMKNYPDLINGTEFLKYVHNINYDCIEKDMELREELLKLDVKTYCATNGSKEHAINCMKKIGIDDLFEGKIMDIVDFKFIPKPNAESLKLMCDKFQIPTNEETVYIEDIAKNLSS
;
A
#
# COMPACT_ATOMS: atom_id res chain seq x y z
N MET A 1 -0.20 -5.37 2.36
CA MET A 1 0.35 -4.75 3.59
C MET A 1 -0.80 -4.21 4.41
N ASP A 2 -1.37 -3.06 4.01
CA ASP A 2 -2.62 -2.56 4.57
C ASP A 2 -3.70 -3.63 4.49
N GLY A 3 -4.49 -3.79 5.56
CA GLY A 3 -5.58 -4.77 5.62
C GLY A 3 -5.16 -6.24 5.73
N CYS A 4 -3.86 -6.54 5.66
CA CYS A 4 -3.34 -7.91 5.64
C CYS A 4 -2.33 -8.18 6.79
N CYS A 5 -1.30 -7.35 6.94
CA CYS A 5 -0.19 -7.63 7.86
C CYS A 5 -0.41 -7.16 9.30
N TYR A 6 -1.49 -6.45 9.59
CA TYR A 6 -1.83 -6.00 10.94
C TYR A 6 -3.32 -6.22 11.19
N ASN A 7 -3.71 -6.29 12.47
CA ASN A 7 -5.10 -6.54 12.84
C ASN A 7 -6.07 -5.54 12.17
N PRO A 8 -7.15 -6.01 11.51
CA PRO A 8 -8.11 -5.16 10.81
C PRO A 8 -8.71 -4.03 11.66
N ARG A 9 -8.69 -4.15 13.00
CA ARG A 9 -9.12 -3.08 13.93
C ARG A 9 -8.41 -1.74 13.69
N TYR A 10 -7.17 -1.75 13.20
CA TYR A 10 -6.40 -0.52 12.93
C TYR A 10 -6.64 0.06 11.53
N LEU A 11 -7.17 -0.74 10.60
CA LEU A 11 -7.28 -0.35 9.19
C LEU A 11 -8.08 0.94 9.03
N LYS A 12 -9.23 1.05 9.70
CA LYS A 12 -10.08 2.25 9.63
C LYS A 12 -9.36 3.49 10.16
N THR A 13 -8.56 3.36 11.21
CA THR A 13 -7.85 4.48 11.85
C THR A 13 -6.68 4.95 10.99
N LEU A 14 -5.84 4.04 10.49
CA LEU A 14 -4.72 4.39 9.60
C LEU A 14 -5.23 4.94 8.27
N PHE A 15 -6.13 4.21 7.62
CA PHE A 15 -6.68 4.61 6.33
C PHE A 15 -7.51 5.89 6.44
N GLY A 16 -8.17 6.14 7.57
CA GLY A 16 -8.85 7.41 7.84
C GLY A 16 -7.89 8.61 7.78
N GLN A 17 -6.70 8.48 8.37
CA GLN A 17 -5.66 9.53 8.30
C GLN A 17 -5.14 9.70 6.87
N VAL A 18 -4.77 8.61 6.20
CA VAL A 18 -4.30 8.64 4.80
C VAL A 18 -5.36 9.26 3.88
N SER A 19 -6.61 8.89 4.08
CA SER A 19 -7.73 9.34 3.27
C SER A 19 -8.00 10.83 3.45
N SER A 20 -7.93 11.35 4.68
CA SER A 20 -8.02 12.77 4.99
C SER A 20 -6.89 13.56 4.31
N ARG A 21 -5.64 13.10 4.47
CA ARG A 21 -4.47 13.74 3.85
C ARG A 21 -4.53 13.71 2.32
N MET A 22 -5.07 12.64 1.74
CA MET A 22 -5.27 12.55 0.31
C MET A 22 -6.30 13.58 -0.19
N THR A 23 -7.41 13.76 0.55
CA THR A 23 -8.38 14.83 0.26
C THR A 23 -7.72 16.21 0.32
N ASP A 24 -6.89 16.47 1.34
CA ASP A 24 -6.16 17.72 1.48
C ASP A 24 -5.18 17.95 0.33
N PHE A 25 -4.41 16.93 -0.05
CA PHE A 25 -3.45 17.00 -1.16
C PHE A 25 -4.14 17.35 -2.48
N ILE A 26 -5.25 16.67 -2.78
CA ILE A 26 -6.02 16.90 -4.02
C ILE A 26 -6.61 18.32 -4.02
N SER A 27 -7.20 18.75 -2.91
CA SER A 27 -7.74 20.10 -2.73
C SER A 27 -6.68 21.17 -2.99
N LEU A 28 -5.49 21.00 -2.39
CA LEU A 28 -4.37 21.93 -2.56
C LEU A 28 -3.80 21.95 -3.98
N LYS A 29 -3.57 20.77 -4.58
CA LYS A 29 -2.96 20.66 -5.91
C LYS A 29 -3.87 21.12 -7.04
N LEU A 30 -5.19 20.91 -6.90
CA LEU A 30 -6.17 21.28 -7.92
C LEU A 30 -6.86 22.62 -7.65
N GLY A 31 -6.65 23.23 -6.47
CA GLY A 31 -7.30 24.49 -6.10
C GLY A 31 -8.82 24.36 -5.94
N ILE A 32 -9.30 23.24 -5.38
CA ILE A 32 -10.73 22.92 -5.24
C ILE A 32 -11.13 22.69 -3.79
N GLU A 33 -12.43 22.79 -3.51
CA GLU A 33 -13.02 22.49 -2.21
C GLU A 33 -12.76 21.04 -1.77
N LYS A 34 -12.58 20.82 -0.46
CA LYS A 34 -12.32 19.48 0.11
C LYS A 34 -13.42 18.47 -0.20
N THR A 35 -14.69 18.90 -0.24
CA THR A 35 -15.80 18.01 -0.62
C THR A 35 -15.61 17.49 -2.04
N LYS A 36 -15.19 18.35 -2.98
CA LYS A 36 -14.95 17.93 -4.37
C LYS A 36 -13.70 17.06 -4.49
N ALA A 37 -12.65 17.39 -3.74
CA ALA A 37 -11.45 16.57 -3.64
C ALA A 37 -11.76 15.15 -3.12
N LYS A 38 -12.69 15.03 -2.16
CA LYS A 38 -13.14 13.75 -1.61
C LYS A 38 -13.89 12.90 -2.64
N GLU A 39 -14.76 13.52 -3.43
CA GLU A 39 -15.44 12.87 -4.55
C GLU A 39 -14.43 12.33 -5.57
N ILE A 40 -13.45 13.16 -5.99
CA ILE A 40 -12.39 12.76 -6.92
C ILE A 40 -11.58 11.59 -6.36
N GLN A 41 -11.19 11.66 -5.09
CA GLN A 41 -10.48 10.57 -4.41
C GLN A 41 -11.24 9.25 -4.55
N GLN A 42 -12.53 9.25 -4.22
CA GLN A 42 -13.37 8.06 -4.22
C GLN A 42 -13.62 7.55 -5.63
N GLU A 43 -13.99 8.43 -6.56
CA GLU A 43 -14.19 8.08 -7.97
C GLU A 43 -12.94 7.43 -8.54
N TYR A 44 -11.76 8.03 -8.29
CA TYR A 44 -10.52 7.54 -8.87
C TYR A 44 -10.06 6.22 -8.28
N PHE A 45 -10.36 5.97 -7.00
CA PHE A 45 -10.11 4.66 -6.40
C PHE A 45 -10.86 3.55 -7.14
N TYR A 46 -12.17 3.73 -7.39
CA TYR A 46 -12.96 2.71 -8.08
C TYR A 46 -12.65 2.60 -9.57
N LYS A 47 -12.41 3.73 -10.24
CA LYS A 47 -12.21 3.80 -11.69
C LYS A 47 -10.80 3.43 -12.14
N TYR A 48 -9.79 3.71 -11.33
CA TYR A 48 -8.38 3.55 -11.68
C TYR A 48 -7.60 2.65 -10.71
N ASP A 49 -8.29 1.82 -9.91
CA ASP A 49 -7.76 0.91 -8.89
C ASP A 49 -7.10 1.58 -7.68
N THR A 50 -6.54 2.78 -7.86
CA THR A 50 -6.05 3.64 -6.79
C THR A 50 -6.33 5.10 -7.14
N SER A 51 -6.56 5.92 -6.12
CA SER A 51 -6.71 7.37 -6.31
C SER A 51 -5.46 8.00 -6.94
N LEU A 52 -4.26 7.52 -6.57
CA LEU A 52 -3.00 8.00 -7.14
C LEU A 52 -2.91 7.74 -8.65
N ASN A 53 -3.25 6.52 -9.11
CA ASN A 53 -3.24 6.20 -10.54
C ASN A 53 -4.22 7.10 -11.32
N GLY A 54 -5.42 7.34 -10.78
CA GLY A 54 -6.36 8.28 -11.38
C GLY A 54 -5.82 9.71 -11.43
N LEU A 55 -5.18 10.18 -10.36
CA LEU A 55 -4.59 11.52 -10.29
C LEU A 55 -3.46 11.69 -11.31
N MET A 56 -2.55 10.72 -11.40
CA MET A 56 -1.44 10.76 -12.36
C MET A 56 -1.92 10.73 -13.81
N LYS A 57 -3.00 10.01 -14.11
CA LYS A 57 -3.57 9.92 -15.46
C LYS A 57 -4.33 11.19 -15.87
N ASN A 58 -5.09 11.79 -14.96
CA ASN A 58 -5.95 12.94 -15.27
C ASN A 58 -5.23 14.29 -15.08
N TYR A 59 -4.17 14.33 -14.25
CA TYR A 59 -3.42 15.54 -13.93
C TYR A 59 -1.90 15.30 -13.95
N PRO A 60 -1.34 14.75 -15.05
CA PRO A 60 0.07 14.35 -15.12
C PRO A 60 1.05 15.50 -14.87
N ASP A 61 0.68 16.73 -15.25
CA ASP A 61 1.53 17.91 -15.09
C ASP A 61 1.50 18.50 -13.68
N LEU A 62 0.51 18.12 -12.85
CA LEU A 62 0.31 18.65 -11.49
C LEU A 62 0.67 17.63 -10.40
N ILE A 63 0.62 16.34 -10.72
CA ILE A 63 0.73 15.25 -9.75
C ILE A 63 2.06 14.52 -9.90
N ASN A 64 2.94 14.71 -8.92
CA ASN A 64 4.10 13.85 -8.73
C ASN A 64 3.76 12.72 -7.75
N GLY A 65 3.89 11.47 -8.18
CA GLY A 65 3.52 10.31 -7.35
C GLY A 65 4.37 10.15 -6.09
N THR A 66 5.67 10.47 -6.15
CA THR A 66 6.56 10.39 -4.97
C THR A 66 6.19 11.47 -3.95
N GLU A 67 5.91 12.69 -4.40
CA GLU A 67 5.43 13.78 -3.55
C GLU A 67 4.11 13.42 -2.88
N PHE A 68 3.15 12.89 -3.66
CA PHE A 68 1.87 12.41 -3.16
C PHE A 68 2.06 11.39 -2.05
N LEU A 69 2.88 10.35 -2.28
CA LEU A 69 3.10 9.27 -1.32
C LEU A 69 3.72 9.78 -0.01
N LYS A 70 4.72 10.67 -0.11
CA LYS A 70 5.34 11.31 1.05
C LYS A 70 4.32 12.16 1.82
N TYR A 71 3.45 12.87 1.11
CA TYR A 71 2.41 13.65 1.74
C TYR A 71 1.38 12.77 2.44
N VAL A 72 0.75 11.82 1.76
CA VAL A 72 -0.41 11.07 2.30
C VAL A 72 -0.03 10.07 3.38
N HIS A 73 1.20 9.54 3.38
CA HIS A 73 1.67 8.59 4.39
C HIS A 73 2.35 9.24 5.60
N ASN A 74 2.45 10.57 5.66
CA ASN A 74 2.85 11.26 6.87
C ASN A 74 1.70 11.28 7.90
N ILE A 75 1.49 10.13 8.55
CA ILE A 75 0.40 9.85 9.51
C ILE A 75 0.96 9.41 10.86
N ASN A 76 0.09 9.39 11.88
CA ASN A 76 0.42 8.83 13.18
C ASN A 76 0.15 7.30 13.20
N TYR A 77 1.17 6.53 13.54
CA TYR A 77 1.13 5.07 13.67
C TYR A 77 1.00 4.57 15.11
N ASP A 78 0.92 5.47 16.10
CA ASP A 78 0.88 5.13 17.53
C ASP A 78 -0.37 4.35 17.94
N CYS A 79 -1.42 4.34 17.10
CA CYS A 79 -2.57 3.48 17.31
C CYS A 79 -2.28 1.99 17.11
N ILE A 80 -1.15 1.63 16.48
CA ILE A 80 -0.76 0.25 16.21
C ILE A 80 0.09 -0.25 17.38
N GLU A 81 -0.34 -1.35 17.99
CA GLU A 81 0.42 -2.07 19.02
C GLU A 81 1.20 -3.24 18.40
N LYS A 82 2.22 -3.71 19.13
CA LYS A 82 2.97 -4.92 18.76
C LYS A 82 2.03 -6.12 18.67
N ASP A 83 2.26 -6.98 17.69
CA ASP A 83 1.50 -8.21 17.47
C ASP A 83 2.44 -9.41 17.66
N MET A 84 2.63 -9.79 18.92
CA MET A 84 3.55 -10.88 19.28
C MET A 84 3.05 -12.24 18.76
N GLU A 85 1.74 -12.45 18.74
CA GLU A 85 1.14 -13.68 18.22
C GLU A 85 1.43 -13.82 16.72
N LEU A 86 1.16 -12.78 15.92
CA LEU A 86 1.50 -12.78 14.51
C LEU A 86 3.00 -13.04 14.28
N ARG A 87 3.88 -12.37 15.04
CA ARG A 87 5.33 -12.55 14.91
C ARG A 87 5.73 -13.99 15.17
N GLU A 88 5.24 -14.59 16.26
CA GLU A 88 5.56 -15.96 16.64
C GLU A 88 5.08 -16.95 15.58
N GLU A 89 3.89 -16.77 15.01
CA GLU A 89 3.39 -17.62 13.93
C GLU A 89 4.23 -17.47 12.66
N LEU A 90 4.59 -16.25 12.27
CA LEU A 90 5.46 -16.02 11.10
C LEU A 90 6.85 -16.66 11.27
N LEU A 91 7.41 -16.66 12.48
CA LEU A 91 8.70 -17.29 12.78
C LEU A 91 8.66 -18.82 12.74
N LYS A 92 7.48 -19.43 12.93
CA LYS A 92 7.30 -20.89 12.80
C LYS A 92 7.23 -21.35 11.35
N LEU A 93 6.94 -20.45 10.41
CA LEU A 93 6.88 -20.76 8.99
C LEU A 93 8.29 -20.85 8.40
N ASP A 94 8.65 -22.01 7.86
CA ASP A 94 9.87 -22.18 7.06
C ASP A 94 9.64 -21.69 5.62
N VAL A 95 9.37 -20.39 5.47
CA VAL A 95 9.05 -19.76 4.17
C VAL A 95 9.78 -18.44 4.00
N LYS A 96 10.04 -18.08 2.74
CA LYS A 96 10.50 -16.73 2.40
C LYS A 96 9.30 -15.80 2.30
N THR A 97 9.24 -14.80 3.15
CA THR A 97 8.18 -13.77 3.14
C THR A 97 8.60 -12.57 2.30
N TYR A 98 7.64 -12.00 1.58
CA TYR A 98 7.83 -10.76 0.82
C TYR A 98 6.60 -9.88 0.93
N CYS A 99 6.75 -8.57 0.70
CA CYS A 99 5.63 -7.63 0.77
C CYS A 99 5.46 -6.84 -0.53
N ALA A 100 4.25 -6.90 -1.10
CA ALA A 100 3.80 -6.05 -2.20
C ALA A 100 2.76 -5.04 -1.70
N THR A 101 2.99 -3.74 -1.93
CA THR A 101 2.05 -2.69 -1.51
C THR A 101 1.78 -1.65 -2.60
N ASN A 102 0.52 -1.20 -2.71
CA ASN A 102 0.14 -0.01 -3.49
C ASN A 102 0.46 1.29 -2.72
N GLY A 103 0.81 1.21 -1.44
CA GLY A 103 1.33 2.31 -0.63
C GLY A 103 2.82 2.56 -0.88
N SER A 104 3.44 3.35 0.00
CA SER A 104 4.90 3.57 -0.03
C SER A 104 5.65 2.55 0.82
N LYS A 105 6.92 2.30 0.48
CA LYS A 105 7.81 1.46 1.26
C LYS A 105 8.01 1.97 2.68
N GLU A 106 8.17 3.28 2.83
CA GLU A 106 8.29 3.93 4.15
C GLU A 106 7.04 3.66 5.01
N HIS A 107 5.85 3.77 4.41
CA HIS A 107 4.60 3.46 5.10
C HIS A 107 4.53 1.99 5.56
N ALA A 108 4.88 1.05 4.68
CA ALA A 108 4.92 -0.37 5.01
C ALA A 108 5.90 -0.66 6.17
N ILE A 109 7.11 -0.09 6.13
CA ILE A 109 8.12 -0.25 7.18
C ILE A 109 7.62 0.33 8.51
N ASN A 110 7.00 1.50 8.50
CA ASN A 110 6.48 2.13 9.72
C ASN A 110 5.37 1.28 10.37
N CYS A 111 4.46 0.71 9.57
CA CYS A 111 3.47 -0.26 10.06
C CYS A 111 4.15 -1.52 10.63
N MET A 112 5.07 -2.12 9.88
CA MET A 112 5.77 -3.35 10.28
C MET A 112 6.61 -3.19 11.55
N LYS A 113 7.26 -2.04 11.74
CA LYS A 113 8.00 -1.71 12.97
C LYS A 113 7.10 -1.64 14.20
N LYS A 114 5.88 -1.10 14.03
CA LYS A 114 4.92 -1.01 15.14
C LYS A 114 4.41 -2.38 15.58
N ILE A 115 4.06 -3.24 14.62
CA ILE A 115 3.64 -4.62 14.92
C ILE A 115 4.82 -5.53 15.30
N GLY A 116 6.05 -5.16 14.95
CA GLY A 116 7.28 -5.86 15.32
C GLY A 116 7.64 -7.02 14.40
N ILE A 117 7.51 -6.85 13.08
CA ILE A 117 7.87 -7.89 12.08
C ILE A 117 8.77 -7.36 10.96
N ASP A 118 9.26 -6.13 11.06
CA ASP A 118 10.01 -5.46 9.97
C ASP A 118 11.28 -6.19 9.56
N ASP A 119 11.96 -6.82 10.52
CA ASP A 119 13.14 -7.68 10.30
C ASP A 119 12.83 -8.88 9.40
N LEU A 120 11.61 -9.42 9.45
CA LEU A 120 11.21 -10.56 8.61
C LEU A 120 11.13 -10.19 7.12
N PHE A 121 10.91 -8.90 6.81
CA PHE A 121 10.72 -8.37 5.47
C PHE A 121 11.88 -7.48 4.99
N GLU A 122 12.99 -7.42 5.72
CA GLU A 122 14.14 -6.57 5.38
C GLU A 122 14.64 -6.87 3.95
N GLY A 123 14.71 -5.83 3.12
CA GLY A 123 15.11 -5.95 1.70
C GLY A 123 14.08 -6.60 0.77
N LYS A 124 12.91 -7.02 1.28
CA LYS A 124 11.90 -7.83 0.55
C LYS A 124 10.56 -7.11 0.35
N ILE A 125 10.56 -5.79 0.45
CA ILE A 125 9.39 -4.93 0.23
C ILE A 125 9.50 -4.27 -1.15
N MET A 126 8.46 -4.43 -1.98
CA MET A 126 8.25 -3.64 -3.18
C MET A 126 6.98 -2.80 -3.06
N ASP A 127 7.13 -1.52 -3.37
CA ASP A 127 6.06 -0.54 -3.29
C ASP A 127 5.62 -0.05 -4.67
N ILE A 128 4.68 0.87 -4.70
CA ILE A 128 4.15 1.41 -5.96
C ILE A 128 5.21 2.11 -6.81
N VAL A 129 6.31 2.62 -6.22
CA VAL A 129 7.42 3.22 -6.97
C VAL A 129 8.27 2.14 -7.61
N ASP A 130 8.59 1.07 -6.88
CA ASP A 130 9.25 -0.13 -7.43
C ASP A 130 8.43 -0.75 -8.59
N PHE A 131 7.10 -0.66 -8.52
CA PHE A 131 6.17 -1.10 -9.58
C PHE A 131 5.96 -0.09 -10.71
N LYS A 132 6.78 0.97 -10.81
CA LYS A 132 6.66 2.00 -11.85
C LYS A 132 5.27 2.65 -11.90
N PHE A 133 4.62 2.80 -10.74
CA PHE A 133 3.26 3.30 -10.59
C PHE A 133 2.17 2.47 -11.28
N ILE A 134 2.43 1.17 -11.51
CA ILE A 134 1.43 0.21 -11.95
C ILE A 134 0.84 -0.45 -10.69
N PRO A 135 -0.39 -0.09 -10.26
CA PRO A 135 -0.95 -0.65 -9.04
C PRO A 135 -1.49 -2.07 -9.26
N LYS A 136 -1.50 -2.87 -8.19
CA LYS A 136 -2.38 -4.03 -8.10
C LYS A 136 -3.83 -3.57 -8.35
N PRO A 137 -4.64 -4.29 -9.14
CA PRO A 137 -4.52 -5.71 -9.51
C PRO A 137 -3.81 -5.97 -10.86
N ASN A 138 -3.05 -5.03 -11.40
CA ASN A 138 -2.33 -5.29 -12.64
C ASN A 138 -1.20 -6.32 -12.40
N ALA A 139 -1.29 -7.47 -13.08
CA ALA A 139 -0.35 -8.58 -13.03
C ALA A 139 1.12 -8.18 -13.24
N GLU A 140 1.38 -7.11 -14.01
CA GLU A 140 2.74 -6.62 -14.26
C GLU A 140 3.45 -6.22 -12.96
N SER A 141 2.73 -5.69 -11.96
CA SER A 141 3.30 -5.32 -10.66
C SER A 141 3.86 -6.53 -9.90
N LEU A 142 3.08 -7.61 -9.76
CA LEU A 142 3.56 -8.85 -9.13
C LEU A 142 4.60 -9.56 -10.00
N LYS A 143 4.49 -9.50 -11.32
CA LYS A 143 5.52 -10.02 -12.21
C LYS A 143 6.88 -9.34 -11.97
N LEU A 144 6.92 -8.01 -11.85
CA LEU A 144 8.16 -7.29 -11.52
C LEU A 144 8.77 -7.77 -10.20
N MET A 145 7.93 -8.11 -9.22
CA MET A 145 8.36 -8.64 -7.94
C MET A 145 8.93 -10.06 -8.05
N CYS A 146 8.22 -10.96 -8.72
CA CYS A 146 8.67 -12.31 -8.95
C CYS A 146 9.98 -12.34 -9.73
N ASP A 147 10.11 -11.51 -10.77
CA ASP A 147 11.34 -11.37 -11.55
C ASP A 147 12.51 -10.82 -10.70
N LYS A 148 12.27 -9.81 -9.86
CA LYS A 148 13.31 -9.21 -9.00
C LYS A 148 13.85 -10.20 -7.97
N PHE A 149 12.96 -10.94 -7.31
CA PHE A 149 13.31 -11.82 -6.19
C PHE A 149 13.42 -13.30 -6.59
N GLN A 150 13.21 -13.62 -7.87
CA GLN A 150 13.18 -15.00 -8.38
C GLN A 150 12.18 -15.87 -7.62
N ILE A 151 10.97 -15.33 -7.39
CA ILE A 151 9.88 -16.04 -6.70
C ILE A 151 9.23 -17.00 -7.69
N PRO A 152 9.12 -18.31 -7.39
CA PRO A 152 8.39 -19.26 -8.21
C PRO A 152 6.92 -18.85 -8.35
N THR A 153 6.33 -19.00 -9.55
CA THR A 153 4.90 -18.71 -9.78
C THR A 153 4.08 -19.99 -9.94
N ASN A 154 4.43 -21.02 -9.18
CA ASN A 154 3.82 -22.35 -9.14
C ASN A 154 3.12 -22.58 -7.79
N GLU A 155 2.71 -23.81 -7.48
CA GLU A 155 2.07 -24.16 -6.21
C GLU A 155 2.92 -23.93 -4.94
N GLU A 156 4.21 -23.61 -5.06
CA GLU A 156 5.09 -23.33 -3.92
C GLU A 156 4.92 -21.91 -3.36
N THR A 157 4.19 -21.04 -4.05
CA THR A 157 3.97 -19.63 -3.66
C THR A 157 2.53 -19.39 -3.26
N VAL A 158 2.35 -18.81 -2.07
CA VAL A 158 1.05 -18.36 -1.57
C VAL A 158 1.00 -16.84 -1.58
N TYR A 159 -0.06 -16.28 -2.16
CA TYR A 159 -0.34 -14.85 -2.16
C TYR A 159 -1.53 -14.52 -1.26
N ILE A 160 -1.32 -13.65 -0.27
CA ILE A 160 -2.31 -13.26 0.74
C ILE A 160 -2.62 -11.78 0.58
N GLU A 161 -3.90 -11.45 0.35
CA GLU A 161 -4.36 -10.08 0.12
C GLU A 161 -5.84 -9.95 0.54
N ASP A 162 -6.21 -8.78 1.05
CA ASP A 162 -7.53 -8.46 1.59
C ASP A 162 -8.54 -8.01 0.51
N ILE A 163 -8.06 -7.42 -0.59
CA ILE A 163 -8.89 -6.97 -1.70
C ILE A 163 -9.03 -8.09 -2.74
N ALA A 164 -10.23 -8.65 -2.87
CA ALA A 164 -10.50 -9.77 -3.78
C ALA A 164 -10.06 -9.53 -5.23
N LYS A 165 -10.21 -8.30 -5.76
CA LYS A 165 -9.76 -7.95 -7.12
C LYS A 165 -8.23 -8.09 -7.27
N ASN A 166 -7.46 -7.84 -6.21
CA ASN A 166 -6.01 -8.01 -6.23
C ASN A 166 -5.60 -9.48 -6.26
N LEU A 167 -6.46 -10.43 -5.89
CA LEU A 167 -6.16 -11.87 -5.95
C LEU A 167 -6.22 -12.45 -7.37
N SER A 168 -6.82 -11.74 -8.33
CA SER A 168 -6.85 -12.16 -9.74
C SER A 168 -5.64 -11.67 -10.55
N SER A 169 -4.62 -11.12 -9.88
CA SER A 169 -3.39 -10.61 -10.51
C SER A 169 -2.47 -11.73 -10.99
#